data_AF-A0A951E7S1-F1
#
_entry.id   AF-A0A951E7S1-F1
#
_cell.length_a   1.000
_cell.length_b   1.000
_cell.length_c   1.000
_cell.angle_alpha   90.00
_cell.angle_beta   90.00
_cell.angle_gamma   90.00
#
_symmetry.space_group_name_H-M   'P 1'
#
loop_
_entity.id
_entity.type
_entity.pdbx_description
1 polymer ?
#
loop_
_entity_poly.entity_id
_entity_poly.type
_entity_poly.pdbx_seq_one_letter_code
_entity_poly.pdbx_strand_id
1 'polypeptide(L)'
;MVEVVVIFGLLGWLFLTFLESLSRLPFFPAIVIAAVLCPVLSSRDYLNLSQAWKLRGISSKREPIPPERFYWLAQKPRLRRVFCFSGILTAFAWGNVAVLPASCEVNPASILGWLNALVGILTLSRVISAATLFFKASQWFDAMSPRFVGLLRCAMYKLSDNYEYLGPKKPDPEKEKVY
;
A
#
# COMPACT_ATOMS: atom_id res chain seq x y z
N MET A 1 -21.80 21.93 13.85
CA MET A 1 -21.72 22.05 12.37
C MET A 1 -20.70 23.10 11.92
N VAL A 2 -20.65 24.29 12.54
CA VAL A 2 -19.67 25.34 12.21
C VAL A 2 -18.21 24.86 12.35
N GLU A 3 -17.87 24.15 13.43
CA GLU A 3 -16.52 23.60 13.66
C GLU A 3 -16.06 22.64 12.56
N VAL A 4 -16.96 21.79 12.08
CA VAL A 4 -16.68 20.82 11.01
C VAL A 4 -16.38 21.55 9.70
N VAL A 5 -17.16 22.59 9.38
CA VAL A 5 -16.92 23.43 8.19
C VAL A 5 -15.59 24.17 8.29
N VAL A 6 -15.23 24.68 9.47
CA VAL A 6 -13.93 25.34 9.71
C VAL A 6 -12.77 24.36 9.53
N ILE A 7 -12.87 23.14 10.07
CA ILE A 7 -11.85 22.11 9.91
C ILE A 7 -11.69 21.73 8.43
N PHE A 8 -12.78 21.49 7.71
CA PHE A 8 -12.71 21.19 6.27
C PHE A 8 -12.19 22.37 5.45
N GLY A 9 -12.58 23.60 5.78
CA GLY A 9 -12.07 24.81 5.15
C GLY A 9 -10.56 24.98 5.35
N LEU A 10 -10.07 24.75 6.57
CA LEU A 10 -8.65 24.83 6.91
C LEU A 10 -7.86 23.71 6.21
N LEU A 11 -8.37 22.48 6.19
CA LEU A 11 -7.77 21.37 5.44
C LEU A 11 -7.72 21.65 3.94
N GLY A 12 -8.80 22.19 3.36
CA GLY A 12 -8.86 22.58 1.97
C GLY A 12 -7.86 23.68 1.64
N TRP A 13 -7.76 24.71 2.49
CA TRP A 13 -6.79 25.77 2.34
C TRP A 13 -5.35 25.25 2.42
N LEU A 14 -5.02 24.43 3.43
CA LEU A 14 -3.71 23.79 3.55
C LEU A 14 -3.37 22.96 2.31
N PHE A 15 -4.32 22.19 1.80
CA PHE A 15 -4.16 21.39 0.59
C PHE A 15 -3.86 22.26 -0.64
N LEU A 16 -4.57 23.37 -0.82
CA LEU A 16 -4.33 24.32 -1.91
C LEU A 16 -2.96 24.99 -1.80
N THR A 17 -2.58 25.46 -0.60
CA THR A 17 -1.24 26.06 -0.39
C THR A 17 -0.12 25.06 -0.63
N PHE A 18 -0.33 23.80 -0.27
CA PHE A 18 0.61 22.72 -0.53
C PHE A 18 0.74 22.44 -2.03
N LEU A 19 -0.39 22.38 -2.76
CA LEU A 19 -0.38 22.24 -4.22
C LEU A 19 0.31 23.41 -4.91
N GLU A 20 0.08 24.64 -4.46
CA GLU A 20 0.76 25.83 -4.99
C GLU A 20 2.27 25.77 -4.73
N SER A 21 2.69 25.30 -3.55
CA SER A 21 4.11 25.08 -3.27
C SER A 21 4.70 24.01 -4.18
N LEU A 22 3.96 22.93 -4.45
CA LEU A 22 4.40 21.87 -5.35
C LEU A 22 4.46 22.33 -6.81
N SER A 23 3.56 23.21 -7.26
CA SER A 23 3.52 23.68 -8.65
C SER A 23 4.74 24.50 -9.06
N ARG A 24 5.51 24.99 -8.08
CA ARG A 24 6.78 25.69 -8.30
C ARG A 24 7.94 24.72 -8.63
N LEU A 25 7.76 23.41 -8.43
CA LEU A 25 8.78 22.41 -8.71
C LEU A 25 8.81 22.07 -10.21
N PRO A 26 10.01 21.91 -10.81
CA PRO A 26 10.12 21.67 -12.25
C PRO A 26 9.60 20.29 -12.69
N PHE A 27 9.47 19.34 -11.76
CA PHE A 27 8.91 18.00 -11.99
C PHE A 27 7.43 17.88 -11.56
N PHE A 28 6.76 18.99 -11.23
CA PHE A 28 5.34 19.00 -10.88
C PHE A 28 4.42 18.29 -11.89
N PRO A 29 4.60 18.46 -13.22
CA PRO A 29 3.79 17.72 -14.19
C PRO A 29 3.82 16.20 -13.98
N ALA A 30 4.99 15.65 -13.68
CA ALA A 30 5.13 14.22 -13.37
C ALA A 30 4.43 13.83 -12.06
N ILE A 31 4.44 14.69 -11.03
CA ILE A 31 3.72 14.44 -9.77
C ILE A 31 2.21 14.35 -10.02
N VAL A 32 1.65 15.29 -10.79
CA VAL A 32 0.22 15.33 -11.11
C VAL A 32 -0.19 14.05 -11.87
N ILE A 33 0.60 13.67 -12.88
CA ILE A 33 0.36 12.44 -13.63
C ILE A 33 0.47 11.21 -12.72
N ALA A 34 1.46 11.17 -11.83
CA ALA A 34 1.63 10.09 -10.88
C ALA A 34 0.44 9.97 -9.91
N ALA A 35 -0.09 11.09 -9.41
CA ALA A 35 -1.23 11.12 -8.51
C ALA A 35 -2.49 10.50 -9.14
N VAL A 36 -2.66 10.62 -10.46
CA VAL A 36 -3.77 10.03 -11.21
C VAL A 36 -3.49 8.59 -11.62
N LEU A 37 -2.29 8.30 -12.15
CA LEU A 37 -1.97 6.98 -12.69
C LEU A 37 -1.67 5.94 -11.60
N CYS A 38 -0.99 6.30 -10.52
CA CYS A 38 -0.66 5.37 -9.45
C CYS A 38 -1.88 4.64 -8.86
N PRO A 39 -3.01 5.28 -8.51
CA PRO A 39 -4.17 4.56 -7.98
C PRO A 39 -4.78 3.60 -9.02
N VAL A 40 -4.88 4.01 -10.29
CA VAL A 40 -5.43 3.17 -11.37
C VAL A 40 -4.55 1.94 -11.62
N LEU A 41 -3.24 2.15 -11.75
CA LEU A 41 -2.26 1.10 -12.01
C LEU A 41 -2.14 0.17 -10.81
N SER A 42 -2.04 0.70 -9.58
CA SER A 42 -1.94 -0.11 -8.37
C SER A 42 -3.18 -0.96 -8.13
N SER A 43 -4.38 -0.46 -8.44
CA SER A 43 -5.62 -1.25 -8.33
C SER A 43 -5.63 -2.42 -9.33
N ARG A 44 -5.26 -2.17 -10.59
CA ARG A 44 -5.16 -3.23 -11.61
C ARG A 44 -4.10 -4.26 -11.23
N ASP A 45 -2.95 -3.78 -10.78
CA ASP A 45 -1.83 -4.63 -10.42
C ASP A 45 -2.10 -5.47 -9.16
N TYR A 46 -2.81 -4.90 -8.18
CA TYR A 46 -3.31 -5.63 -7.02
C TYR A 46 -4.22 -6.78 -7.44
N LEU A 47 -5.16 -6.54 -8.36
CA LEU A 47 -6.05 -7.59 -8.87
C LEU A 47 -5.26 -8.68 -9.60
N ASN A 48 -4.31 -8.31 -10.45
CA ASN A 48 -3.46 -9.25 -11.17
C ASN A 48 -2.60 -10.09 -10.21
N LEU A 49 -1.99 -9.47 -9.20
CA LEU A 49 -1.22 -10.16 -8.16
C LEU A 49 -2.10 -11.12 -7.37
N SER A 50 -3.27 -10.67 -6.93
CA SER A 50 -4.20 -11.50 -6.15
C SER A 50 -4.66 -12.74 -6.94
N GLN A 51 -4.86 -12.61 -8.25
CA GLN A 51 -5.24 -13.71 -9.13
C GLN A 51 -4.06 -14.66 -9.38
N ALA A 52 -2.91 -14.12 -9.81
CA ALA A 52 -1.72 -14.91 -10.13
C ALA A 52 -1.25 -15.73 -8.93
N TRP A 53 -1.41 -15.20 -7.72
CA TRP A 53 -1.00 -15.84 -6.48
C TRP A 53 -2.12 -16.63 -5.80
N LYS A 54 -3.28 -16.76 -6.46
CA LYS A 54 -4.46 -17.50 -5.94
C LYS A 54 -4.94 -17.02 -4.57
N LEU A 55 -4.78 -15.73 -4.27
CA LEU A 55 -5.23 -15.09 -3.03
C LEU A 55 -6.65 -14.51 -3.16
N ARG A 56 -7.37 -14.84 -4.24
CA ARG A 56 -8.74 -14.36 -4.51
C ARG A 56 -9.81 -15.02 -3.61
N GLY A 57 -9.46 -16.11 -2.92
CA GLY A 57 -10.35 -16.95 -2.10
C GLY A 57 -10.75 -16.38 -0.72
N ILE A 58 -10.28 -15.18 -0.38
CA ILE A 58 -10.53 -14.44 0.89
C ILE A 58 -12.04 -14.20 1.19
N SER A 59 -12.95 -14.56 0.28
CA SER A 59 -14.41 -14.44 0.39
C SER A 59 -15.19 -15.76 0.22
N SER A 60 -14.53 -16.93 0.16
CA SER A 60 -15.28 -18.20 0.02
C SER A 60 -15.97 -18.57 1.34
N LYS A 61 -17.31 -18.46 1.38
CA LYS A 61 -18.18 -18.97 2.47
C LYS A 61 -18.28 -20.51 2.51
N ARG A 62 -17.45 -21.25 1.76
CA ARG A 62 -17.53 -22.72 1.68
C ARG A 62 -16.22 -23.37 2.14
N GLU A 63 -16.38 -24.31 3.07
CA GLU A 63 -15.37 -25.28 3.50
C GLU A 63 -14.97 -26.25 2.36
N PRO A 64 -13.78 -26.88 2.42
CA PRO A 64 -12.70 -26.65 3.39
C PRO A 64 -11.82 -25.47 2.94
N ILE A 65 -11.27 -24.73 3.92
CA ILE A 65 -10.29 -23.67 3.69
C ILE A 65 -9.13 -24.27 2.87
N PRO A 66 -8.84 -23.79 1.65
CA PRO A 66 -7.74 -24.36 0.88
C PRO A 66 -6.41 -24.11 1.61
N PRO A 67 -5.28 -24.74 1.21
CA PRO A 67 -3.97 -24.51 1.83
C PRO A 67 -3.41 -23.07 1.63
N GLU A 68 -4.26 -22.06 1.48
CA GLU A 68 -3.97 -20.64 1.34
C GLU A 68 -3.05 -20.10 2.44
N ARG A 69 -3.14 -20.63 3.67
CA ARG A 69 -2.20 -20.31 4.76
C ARG A 69 -0.77 -20.76 4.43
N PHE A 70 -0.60 -21.92 3.79
CA PHE A 70 0.70 -22.42 3.33
C PHE A 70 1.22 -21.61 2.14
N TYR A 71 0.34 -21.22 1.20
CA TYR A 71 0.71 -20.35 0.09
C TYR A 71 1.13 -18.97 0.56
N TRP A 72 0.46 -18.40 1.58
CA TRP A 72 0.82 -17.12 2.16
C TRP A 72 2.23 -17.13 2.78
N LEU A 73 2.57 -18.16 3.56
CA LEU A 73 3.91 -18.32 4.12
C LEU A 73 4.99 -18.36 3.02
N ALA A 74 4.71 -19.03 1.90
CA ALA A 74 5.62 -19.10 0.76
C ALA A 74 5.68 -17.79 -0.07
N GLN A 75 4.57 -17.05 -0.15
CA GLN A 75 4.45 -15.82 -0.95
C GLN A 75 4.93 -14.57 -0.21
N LYS A 76 4.80 -14.52 1.12
CA LYS A 76 5.29 -13.43 1.97
C LYS A 76 6.74 -13.00 1.69
N PRO A 77 7.74 -13.91 1.59
CA PRO A 77 9.10 -13.50 1.24
C PRO A 77 9.22 -13.00 -0.19
N ARG A 78 8.45 -13.54 -1.14
CA ARG A 78 8.42 -13.06 -2.54
C ARG A 78 7.85 -11.64 -2.60
N LEU A 79 6.76 -11.37 -1.89
CA LEU A 79 6.14 -10.05 -1.78
C LEU A 79 7.09 -9.02 -1.15
N ARG A 80 7.81 -9.43 -0.10
CA ARG A 80 8.84 -8.59 0.53
C ARG A 80 9.96 -8.23 -0.45
N ARG A 81 10.43 -9.18 -1.26
CA ARG A 81 11.44 -8.90 -2.30
C ARG A 81 10.91 -7.93 -3.35
N VAL A 82 9.69 -8.13 -3.84
CA VAL A 82 9.04 -7.20 -4.79
C VAL A 82 8.94 -5.81 -4.17
N PHE A 83 8.44 -5.71 -2.94
CA PHE A 83 8.34 -4.43 -2.23
C PHE A 83 9.70 -3.74 -2.08
N CYS A 84 10.74 -4.45 -1.65
CA CYS A 84 12.09 -3.87 -1.49
C CYS A 84 12.69 -3.45 -2.83
N PHE A 85 12.66 -4.32 -3.84
CA PHE A 85 13.24 -4.04 -5.15
C PHE A 85 12.52 -2.88 -5.85
N SER A 86 11.18 -2.93 -5.90
CA SER A 86 10.39 -1.85 -6.47
C SER A 86 10.51 -0.56 -5.66
N GLY A 87 10.63 -0.64 -4.33
CA GLY A 87 10.85 0.52 -3.47
C GLY A 87 12.18 1.22 -3.74
N ILE A 88 13.26 0.45 -3.89
CA ILE A 88 14.58 0.97 -4.27
C ILE A 88 14.52 1.65 -5.64
N LEU A 89 13.95 0.96 -6.64
CA LEU A 89 13.80 1.54 -7.99
C LEU A 89 12.94 2.80 -7.98
N THR A 90 11.87 2.84 -7.17
CA THR A 90 11.02 4.02 -7.02
C THR A 90 11.84 5.20 -6.49
N ALA A 91 12.64 4.98 -5.44
CA ALA A 91 13.49 6.02 -4.86
C ALA A 91 14.52 6.55 -5.87
N PHE A 92 15.18 5.67 -6.61
CA PHE A 92 16.12 6.07 -7.66
C PHE A 92 15.45 6.82 -8.81
N ALA A 93 14.31 6.33 -9.29
CA ALA A 93 13.58 6.94 -10.38
C ALA A 93 13.11 8.36 -10.03
N TRP A 94 12.49 8.55 -8.86
CA TRP A 94 12.06 9.87 -8.39
C TRP A 94 13.24 10.77 -8.02
N GLY A 95 14.33 10.21 -7.50
CA GLY A 95 15.58 10.94 -7.30
C GLY A 95 16.14 11.49 -8.62
N ASN A 96 16.14 10.67 -9.69
CA ASN A 96 16.55 11.11 -11.02
C ASN A 96 15.60 12.15 -11.61
N VAL A 97 14.29 12.04 -11.39
CA VAL A 97 13.31 13.05 -11.81
C VAL A 97 13.56 14.40 -11.13
N ALA A 98 14.05 14.41 -9.90
CA ALA A 98 14.40 15.65 -9.21
C ALA A 98 15.64 16.34 -9.83
N VAL A 99 16.58 15.56 -10.38
CA VAL A 99 17.80 16.07 -11.05
C VAL A 99 17.53 16.43 -12.51
N LEU A 100 16.77 15.60 -13.22
CA LEU A 100 16.38 15.75 -14.63
C LEU A 100 14.85 15.87 -14.69
N PRO A 101 14.31 17.08 -14.55
CA PRO A 101 12.88 17.27 -14.41
C PRO A 101 12.12 16.92 -15.69
N ALA A 102 11.01 16.21 -15.50
CA ALA A 102 9.99 15.96 -16.50
C ALA A 102 9.19 17.26 -16.75
N SER A 103 9.75 18.14 -17.57
CA SER A 103 9.14 19.42 -17.93
C SER A 103 8.17 19.26 -19.11
N CYS A 104 7.39 20.31 -19.41
CA CYS A 104 6.54 20.33 -20.60
C CYS A 104 7.32 20.68 -21.89
N GLU A 105 8.62 20.94 -21.79
CA GLU A 105 9.46 21.28 -22.94
C GLU A 105 9.84 20.03 -23.73
N VAL A 106 9.95 20.18 -25.05
CA VAL A 106 10.37 19.11 -25.96
C VAL A 106 11.89 19.17 -26.13
N ASN A 107 12.62 18.77 -25.09
CA ASN A 107 14.07 18.67 -25.10
C ASN A 107 14.51 17.26 -24.61
N PRO A 108 15.72 16.77 -24.97
CA PRO A 108 16.13 15.41 -24.63
C PRO A 108 16.21 15.16 -23.12
N ALA A 109 16.53 16.18 -22.33
CA ALA A 109 16.56 16.09 -20.87
C ALA A 109 15.17 15.84 -20.27
N SER A 110 14.15 16.54 -20.78
CA SER A 110 12.75 16.36 -20.40
C SER A 110 12.24 14.98 -20.78
N ILE A 111 12.60 14.48 -21.98
CA ILE A 111 12.24 13.11 -22.40
C ILE A 111 12.83 12.07 -21.42
N LEU A 112 14.10 12.21 -21.04
CA LEU A 112 14.72 11.35 -20.03
C LEU A 112 14.06 11.50 -18.66
N GLY A 113 13.68 12.72 -18.27
CA GLY A 113 12.91 12.99 -17.05
C GLY A 113 11.56 12.26 -17.06
N TRP A 114 10.83 12.29 -18.17
CA TRP A 114 9.58 11.57 -18.35
C TRP A 114 9.73 10.06 -18.33
N LEU A 115 10.81 9.51 -18.91
CA LEU A 115 11.12 8.09 -18.81
C LEU A 115 11.40 7.67 -17.36
N ASN A 116 12.18 8.45 -16.62
CA ASN A 116 12.40 8.23 -15.19
C ASN A 116 11.09 8.33 -14.40
N ALA A 117 10.24 9.31 -14.69
CA ALA A 117 8.94 9.47 -14.06
C ALA A 117 8.04 8.26 -14.33
N LEU A 118 8.01 7.75 -15.56
CA LEU A 118 7.24 6.57 -15.94
C LEU A 118 7.70 5.33 -15.17
N VAL A 119 9.02 5.10 -15.07
CA VAL A 119 9.58 4.03 -14.24
C VAL A 119 9.19 4.22 -12.77
N GLY A 120 9.27 5.45 -12.26
CA GLY A 120 8.89 5.81 -10.90
C GLY A 120 7.40 5.54 -10.62
N ILE A 121 6.51 5.86 -11.56
CA ILE A 121 5.07 5.61 -11.46
C ILE A 121 4.78 4.11 -11.46
N LEU A 122 5.36 3.35 -12.39
CA LEU A 122 5.16 1.90 -12.47
C LEU A 122 5.65 1.20 -11.20
N THR A 123 6.86 1.55 -10.75
CA THR A 123 7.46 0.95 -9.55
C THR A 123 6.72 1.35 -8.29
N LEU A 124 6.31 2.61 -8.15
CA LEU A 124 5.47 3.07 -7.03
C LEU A 124 4.12 2.37 -7.01
N SER A 125 3.46 2.23 -8.16
CA SER A 125 2.19 1.50 -8.25
C SER A 125 2.33 0.04 -7.81
N ARG A 126 3.46 -0.59 -8.12
CA ARG A 126 3.82 -1.96 -7.70
C ARG A 126 4.13 -2.05 -6.21
N VAL A 127 4.73 -1.03 -5.63
CA VAL A 127 4.95 -0.92 -4.17
C VAL A 127 3.60 -0.81 -3.46
N ILE A 128 2.70 0.03 -3.94
CA ILE A 128 1.36 0.22 -3.36
C ILE A 128 0.53 -1.07 -3.48
N SER A 129 0.51 -1.72 -4.65
CA SER A 129 -0.21 -2.98 -4.85
C SER A 129 0.34 -4.10 -3.96
N ALA A 130 1.67 -4.20 -3.85
CA ALA A 130 2.32 -5.19 -3.00
C ALA A 130 2.04 -4.94 -1.51
N ALA A 131 2.10 -3.67 -1.07
CA ALA A 131 1.78 -3.29 0.29
C ALA A 131 0.32 -3.58 0.63
N THR A 132 -0.62 -3.16 -0.21
CA THR A 132 -2.06 -3.39 0.01
C THR A 132 -2.39 -4.88 0.07
N LEU A 133 -1.80 -5.69 -0.82
CA LEU A 133 -1.91 -7.15 -0.76
C LEU A 133 -1.32 -7.69 0.54
N PHE A 134 -0.17 -7.17 0.97
CA PHE A 134 0.43 -7.58 2.24
C PHE A 134 -0.49 -7.31 3.42
N PHE A 135 -1.00 -6.08 3.55
CA PHE A 135 -1.92 -5.71 4.63
C PHE A 135 -3.20 -6.56 4.62
N LYS A 136 -3.84 -6.71 3.46
CA LYS A 136 -5.10 -7.48 3.35
C LYS A 136 -4.90 -8.97 3.62
N ALA A 137 -3.86 -9.57 3.04
CA ALA A 137 -3.58 -10.98 3.26
C ALA A 137 -3.14 -11.23 4.71
N SER A 138 -2.28 -10.37 5.28
CA SER A 138 -1.90 -10.46 6.69
C SER A 138 -3.11 -10.37 7.62
N GLN A 139 -4.01 -9.40 7.42
CA GLN A 139 -5.23 -9.28 8.23
C GLN A 139 -6.10 -10.55 8.21
N TRP A 140 -6.06 -11.31 7.12
CA TRP A 140 -6.85 -12.53 6.94
C TRP A 140 -6.17 -13.78 7.53
N PHE A 141 -4.86 -13.95 7.35
CA PHE A 141 -4.13 -15.15 7.79
C PHE A 141 -3.49 -15.06 9.17
N ASP A 142 -3.14 -13.84 9.60
CA ASP A 142 -2.46 -13.56 10.85
C ASP A 142 -2.86 -12.15 11.30
N ALA A 143 -3.99 -12.07 11.99
CA ALA A 143 -4.64 -10.84 12.47
C ALA A 143 -3.73 -9.92 13.30
N MET A 144 -2.65 -10.46 13.88
CA MET A 144 -1.63 -9.71 14.63
C MET A 144 -0.51 -9.16 13.75
N SER A 145 -0.47 -9.57 12.49
CA SER A 145 0.39 -9.01 11.46
C SER A 145 -0.43 -8.09 10.53
N PRO A 146 0.15 -7.01 10.00
CA PRO A 146 1.49 -6.49 10.28
C PRO A 146 1.60 -5.77 11.64
N ARG A 147 2.83 -5.62 12.17
CA ARG A 147 3.12 -5.14 13.53
C ARG A 147 2.36 -3.87 13.93
N PHE A 148 2.24 -2.89 13.03
CA PHE A 148 1.50 -1.66 13.30
C PHE A 148 0.00 -1.90 13.50
N VAL A 149 -0.62 -2.73 12.64
CA VAL A 149 -2.04 -3.10 12.77
C VAL A 149 -2.26 -3.95 14.02
N GLY A 150 -1.35 -4.87 14.34
CA GLY A 150 -1.37 -5.62 15.59
C GLY A 150 -1.28 -4.72 16.83
N LEU A 151 -0.38 -3.73 16.82
CA LEU A 151 -0.28 -2.74 17.90
C LEU A 151 -1.56 -1.91 18.03
N LEU A 152 -2.12 -1.45 16.91
CA LEU A 152 -3.36 -0.67 16.89
C LEU A 152 -4.53 -1.50 17.43
N ARG A 153 -4.65 -2.77 17.04
CA ARG A 153 -5.64 -3.69 17.60
C ARG A 153 -5.44 -3.97 19.09
N CYS A 154 -4.19 -4.17 19.54
CA CYS A 154 -3.90 -4.29 20.97
C CYS A 154 -4.25 -3.02 21.75
N ALA A 155 -4.06 -1.84 21.17
CA ALA A 155 -4.48 -0.57 21.76
C ALA A 155 -6.01 -0.47 21.82
N MET A 156 -6.71 -0.85 20.74
CA MET A 156 -8.18 -0.89 20.73
C MET A 156 -8.74 -1.91 21.72
N TYR A 157 -8.11 -3.08 21.88
CA TYR A 157 -8.43 -4.03 22.94
C TYR A 157 -8.32 -3.36 24.32
N LYS A 158 -7.18 -2.71 24.63
CA LYS A 158 -6.99 -2.03 25.91
C LYS A 158 -7.98 -0.89 26.17
N LEU A 159 -8.52 -0.27 25.11
CA LEU A 159 -9.48 0.83 25.21
C LEU A 159 -10.95 0.36 25.29
N SER A 160 -11.25 -0.85 24.81
CA SER A 160 -12.64 -1.32 24.65
C SER A 160 -12.95 -2.66 25.32
N ASP A 161 -11.94 -3.36 25.85
CA ASP A 161 -12.00 -4.73 26.38
C ASP A 161 -12.65 -5.77 25.45
N ASN A 162 -12.78 -5.46 24.15
CA ASN A 162 -13.34 -6.39 23.19
C ASN A 162 -12.26 -7.38 22.69
N TYR A 163 -12.40 -8.64 23.10
CA TYR A 163 -11.51 -9.75 22.75
C TYR A 163 -11.45 -10.07 21.25
N GLU A 164 -12.40 -9.59 20.43
CA GLU A 164 -12.36 -9.71 18.97
C GLU A 164 -11.11 -9.05 18.37
N TYR A 165 -10.55 -8.02 19.03
CA TYR A 165 -9.35 -7.33 18.56
C TYR A 165 -8.06 -8.14 18.74
N LEU A 166 -8.03 -9.14 19.62
CA LEU A 166 -6.83 -9.98 19.84
C LEU A 166 -6.63 -11.04 18.74
N GLY A 167 -7.58 -11.16 17.79
CA GLY A 167 -7.56 -12.19 16.75
C GLY A 167 -7.78 -13.61 17.30
N PRO A 168 -7.93 -14.62 16.45
CA PRO A 168 -8.00 -16.00 16.89
C PRO A 168 -6.67 -16.34 17.59
N LYS A 169 -6.70 -16.52 18.92
CA LYS A 169 -5.55 -17.05 19.66
C LYS A 169 -5.10 -18.34 18.96
N LYS A 170 -3.78 -18.53 18.82
CA LYS A 170 -3.24 -19.86 18.51
C LYS A 170 -3.94 -20.86 19.44
N PRO A 171 -4.47 -21.99 18.94
CA PRO A 171 -5.06 -23.01 19.79
C PRO A 171 -4.04 -23.33 20.88
N ASP A 172 -4.50 -23.22 22.12
CA ASP A 172 -3.67 -23.42 23.30
C ASP A 172 -3.44 -24.93 23.41
N PRO A 173 -2.20 -25.44 23.18
CA PRO A 173 -1.95 -26.88 23.14
C PRO A 173 -2.22 -27.56 24.51
N GLU A 174 -2.39 -26.77 25.57
CA GLU A 174 -2.79 -27.26 26.90
C GLU A 174 -4.29 -27.56 27.00
N LYS A 175 -5.15 -26.93 26.20
CA LYS A 175 -6.61 -27.16 26.24
C LYS A 175 -7.07 -28.30 25.33
N GLU A 176 -6.24 -28.70 24.36
CA GLU A 176 -6.49 -29.86 23.48
C GLU A 176 -6.17 -31.22 24.12
N LYS A 177 -5.50 -31.25 25.28
CA LYS A 177 -5.20 -32.48 26.02
C LYS A 177 -6.31 -32.95 26.96
N VAL A 178 -7.45 -32.26 26.99
CA VAL A 178 -8.56 -32.53 27.93
C VAL A 178 -9.76 -33.20 27.25
N TYR A 179 -9.66 -33.55 25.97
CA TYR A 179 -10.65 -34.37 25.27
C TYR A 179 -10.01 -35.61 24.64
#